data_AF-A0A536CUR3-F1
#
_entry.id   AF-A0A536CUR3-F1
#
_cell.length_a   1.000
_cell.length_b   1.000
_cell.length_c   1.000
_cell.angle_alpha   90.00
_cell.angle_beta   90.00
_cell.angle_gamma   90.00
#
_symmetry.space_group_name_H-M   'P 1'
#
loop_
_entity.id
_entity.type
_entity.pdbx_description
1 polymer ?
#
loop_
_entity_poly.entity_id
_entity_poly.type
_entity_poly.pdbx_seq_one_letter_code
_entity_poly.pdbx_strand_id
1 'polypeptide(L)' 'MGKVHVLEEGDDLGDVHGFADLGPDAGTLDWNATEFAERARATRRELRNLLMDQTFVAGIGNAYADEILW' A
#
# COMPACT_ATOMS: atom_id res chain seq x y z
N MET A 1 -4.48 -17.12 3.63
CA MET A 1 -4.19 -18.31 2.79
C MET A 1 -3.13 -17.87 1.79
N GLY A 2 -1.97 -18.53 1.75
CA GLY A 2 -0.88 -18.12 0.86
C GLY A 2 -1.19 -18.45 -0.59
N LYS A 3 -0.70 -17.63 -1.52
CA LYS A 3 -0.77 -17.88 -2.97
C LYS A 3 0.63 -17.88 -3.54
N VAL A 4 0.83 -18.64 -4.61
CA VAL A 4 2.05 -18.63 -5.42
C VAL A 4 1.63 -18.35 -6.85
N HIS A 5 2.23 -17.33 -7.45
CA HIS A 5 2.04 -16.95 -8.84
C HIS A 5 3.33 -17.30 -9.60
N VAL A 6 3.20 -17.92 -10.77
CA VAL A 6 4.32 -18.24 -11.66
C VAL A 6 4.11 -17.43 -12.92
N LEU A 7 5.14 -16.68 -13.31
CA LEU A 7 5.16 -15.79 -14.46
C LEU A 7 6.20 -16.28 -15.46
N GLU A 8 5.94 -16.08 -16.75
CA GLU A 8 6.91 -16.33 -17.81
C GLU A 8 7.87 -15.15 -17.96
N GLU A 9 9.00 -15.37 -18.63
CA GLU A 9 9.97 -14.32 -18.88
C GLU A 9 9.37 -13.26 -19.81
N GLY A 10 9.18 -12.05 -19.30
CA GLY A 10 8.56 -10.93 -20.02
C GLY A 10 7.16 -10.55 -19.54
N ASP A 11 6.54 -11.36 -18.67
CA ASP A 11 5.28 -10.99 -18.00
C ASP A 11 5.51 -9.83 -17.01
N ASP A 12 4.50 -8.96 -16.87
CA ASP A 12 4.53 -7.86 -15.91
C ASP A 12 3.93 -8.30 -14.57
N LEU A 13 4.49 -7.81 -13.45
CA LEU A 13 3.95 -8.10 -12.12
C LEU A 13 2.51 -7.56 -11.95
N GLY A 14 2.16 -6.49 -12.66
CA GLY A 14 0.82 -5.92 -12.71
C GLY A 14 -0.23 -6.84 -13.33
N ASP A 15 0.17 -7.83 -14.15
CA ASP A 15 -0.76 -8.81 -14.69
C ASP A 15 -1.29 -9.78 -13.62
N VAL A 16 -0.59 -9.87 -12.48
CA VAL A 16 -1.06 -10.62 -11.32
C VAL A 16 -2.24 -9.90 -10.68
N HIS A 17 -3.38 -10.58 -10.58
CA HIS A 17 -4.59 -10.03 -9.98
C HIS A 17 -4.34 -9.39 -8.61
N GLY A 18 -4.62 -8.09 -8.51
CA GLY A 18 -4.48 -7.27 -7.32
C GLY A 18 -3.11 -6.61 -7.13
N PHE A 19 -2.10 -6.93 -7.96
CA PHE A 19 -0.79 -6.28 -7.90
C PHE A 19 -0.79 -4.93 -8.62
N ALA A 20 -1.53 -4.80 -9.73
CA ALA A 20 -1.70 -3.53 -10.43
C ALA A 20 -2.41 -2.44 -9.58
N ASP A 21 -3.20 -2.85 -8.59
CA ASP A 21 -3.94 -1.92 -7.73
C ASP A 21 -3.14 -1.49 -6.48
N LEU A 22 -1.93 -2.04 -6.28
CA LEU A 22 -1.10 -1.68 -5.14
C LEU A 22 -0.67 -0.22 -5.22
N GLY A 23 -0.71 0.46 -4.08
CA GLY A 23 -0.08 1.75 -3.88
C GLY A 23 1.45 1.62 -3.86
N PRO A 24 2.16 2.75 -3.72
CA PRO A 24 3.61 2.74 -3.58
C PRO A 24 4.05 1.89 -2.36
N ASP A 25 5.23 1.29 -2.49
CA ASP A 25 5.87 0.52 -1.42
C ASP A 25 6.26 1.45 -0.26
N ALA A 26 5.88 1.10 0.98
CA ALA A 26 6.19 1.88 2.17
C ALA A 26 7.70 2.11 2.38
N GLY A 27 8.55 1.17 1.94
CA GLY A 27 10.01 1.25 2.06
C GLY A 27 10.67 2.20 1.06
N THR A 28 9.97 2.57 -0.01
CA THR A 28 10.46 3.48 -1.06
C THR A 28 9.47 4.59 -1.38
N LEU A 29 8.63 4.94 -0.40
CA LEU A 29 7.59 5.95 -0.57
C LEU A 29 8.18 7.28 -1.06
N ASP A 30 7.69 7.75 -2.20
CA ASP A 30 8.16 8.96 -2.88
C ASP A 30 7.49 10.24 -2.38
N TRP A 31 6.45 10.11 -1.55
CA TRP A 31 5.73 11.24 -0.97
C TRP A 31 6.47 11.86 0.20
N ASN A 32 6.51 13.18 0.20
CA ASN A 32 6.87 13.93 1.40
C ASN A 32 5.67 14.05 2.37
N ALA A 33 5.91 14.54 3.58
CA ALA A 33 4.88 14.66 4.62
C ALA A 33 3.68 15.54 4.20
N THR A 34 3.91 16.61 3.44
CA THR A 34 2.82 17.49 2.95
C THR A 34 1.94 16.74 1.97
N GLU A 35 2.54 16.07 0.99
CA GLU A 35 1.81 15.28 -0.01
C GLU A 35 1.03 14.13 0.64
N PHE A 36 1.65 13.42 1.59
CA PHE A 36 0.96 12.39 2.37
C PHE A 36 -0.29 12.96 3.07
N ALA A 37 -0.16 14.11 3.73
CA ALA A 37 -1.27 14.74 4.44
C ALA A 37 -2.39 15.21 3.50
N GLU A 38 -2.05 15.72 2.31
CA GLU A 38 -3.03 16.10 1.28
C GLU A 38 -3.81 14.88 0.80
N ARG A 39 -3.11 13.80 0.43
CA ARG A 39 -3.72 12.54 -0.01
C ARG A 39 -4.59 11.93 1.08
N ALA A 40 -4.13 11.93 2.33
CA ALA A 40 -4.89 11.39 3.46
C ALA A 40 -6.18 12.20 3.76
N ARG A 41 -6.15 13.52 3.57
CA ARG A 41 -7.34 14.38 3.74
C ARG A 41 -8.38 14.24 2.63
N ALA A 42 -8.00 13.70 1.47
CA ALA A 42 -8.92 13.49 0.35
C ALA A 42 -9.95 12.37 0.61
N THR A 43 -9.80 11.62 1.69
CA THR A 43 -10.68 10.52 2.09
C THR A 43 -11.26 10.75 3.48
N ARG A 44 -12.41 10.11 3.76
CA ARG A 44 -13.06 10.12 5.09
C ARG A 44 -12.72 8.90 5.94
N ARG A 45 -11.81 8.04 5.48
CA ARG A 45 -11.38 6.86 6.22
C ARG A 45 -10.58 7.26 7.44
N GLU A 46 -10.69 6.50 8.52
CA GLU A 46 -9.81 6.67 9.68
C GLU A 46 -8.36 6.39 9.26
N LEU A 47 -7.41 7.14 9.84
CA LEU A 47 -6.00 7.06 9.45
C LEU A 47 -5.43 5.64 9.59
N ARG A 48 -5.80 4.91 10.64
CA ARG A 48 -5.42 3.50 10.82
C ARG A 48 -5.87 2.61 9.66
N ASN A 49 -7.14 2.76 9.25
CA ASN A 49 -7.71 1.99 8.14
C ASN A 49 -7.12 2.42 6.79
N LEU A 50 -6.74 3.69 6.66
CA LEU A 50 -6.05 4.20 5.47
C LEU A 50 -4.62 3.65 5.38
N LEU A 51 -3.88 3.60 6.48
CA LEU A 51 -2.53 3.04 6.52
C LEU A 51 -2.51 1.54 6.17
N MET A 52 -3.54 0.78 6.54
CA MET A 52 -3.65 -0.63 6.17
C MET A 52 -4.17 -0.87 4.74
N ASP A 53 -4.63 0.17 4.04
CA ASP A 53 -5.12 0.05 2.67
C ASP A 53 -3.94 -0.11 1.70
N GLN A 54 -3.83 -1.31 1.13
CA GLN A 54 -2.74 -1.65 0.21
C GLN A 54 -2.78 -0.86 -1.10
N THR A 55 -3.90 -0.22 -1.44
CA THR A 55 -4.02 0.69 -2.60
C THR A 55 -3.53 2.11 -2.27
N PHE A 56 -3.41 2.46 -0.99
CA PHE A 56 -2.89 3.75 -0.54
C PHE A 56 -1.38 3.67 -0.33
N VAL A 57 -0.92 2.76 0.54
CA VAL A 57 0.50 2.45 0.75
C VAL A 57 0.62 0.95 0.97
N ALA A 58 1.37 0.27 0.11
CA ALA A 58 1.54 -1.18 0.19
C ALA A 58 2.57 -1.54 1.27
N GLY A 59 2.38 -2.69 1.92
CA GLY A 59 3.33 -3.25 2.87
C GLY A 59 3.08 -2.89 4.34
N ILE A 60 2.15 -1.98 4.64
CA ILE A 60 1.75 -1.69 6.03
C ILE A 60 0.64 -2.65 6.46
N GLY A 61 0.97 -3.52 7.40
CA GLY A 61 0.04 -4.45 8.04
C GLY A 61 -0.46 -3.97 9.41
N ASN A 62 -1.28 -4.80 10.06
CA ASN A 62 -1.93 -4.48 11.33
C ASN A 62 -0.96 -4.01 12.43
N ALA A 63 0.13 -4.76 12.66
CA ALA A 63 1.11 -4.43 13.68
C ALA A 63 1.81 -3.08 13.41
N TYR A 64 2.26 -2.85 12.18
CA TYR A 64 2.93 -1.60 11.83
C TYR A 64 1.99 -0.40 11.86
N ALA A 65 0.72 -0.56 11.49
CA ALA A 65 -0.25 0.53 11.58
C ALA A 65 -0.44 0.99 13.04
N ASP A 66 -0.43 0.08 14.00
CA ASP A 66 -0.53 0.42 15.42
C ASP A 66 0.76 1.09 15.94
N GLU A 67 1.93 0.55 15.60
CA GLU A 67 3.23 1.13 15.98
C GLU A 67 3.47 2.52 15.38
N ILE A 68 2.96 2.81 14.18
CA ILE A 68 3.03 4.13 13.54
C ILE A 68 2.15 5.16 14.27
N LEU A 69 1.04 4.71 14.87
CA LEU A 69 0.01 5.59 15.46
C LEU A 69 0.10 5.73 16.99
N TRP A 70 0.98 4.95 17.64
CA TRP A 70 1.26 5.04 19.07
C TRP A 70 2.05 6.31 19.41
#